data_AF-A0A7U6QQF0-F1
#
_entry.id   AF-A0A7U6QQF0-F1
#
_cell.length_a   1.000
_cell.length_b   1.000
_cell.length_c   1.000
_cell.angle_alpha   90.00
_cell.angle_beta   90.00
_cell.angle_gamma   90.00
#
_symmetry.space_group_name_H-M   'P 1'
#
loop_
_entity.id
_entity.type
_entity.pdbx_description
1 polymer ?
#
loop_
_entity_poly.entity_id
_entity_poly.type
_entity_poly.pdbx_seq_one_letter_code
_entity_poly.pdbx_strand_id
1 'polypeptide(L)'
;MVAPEWWGVVDHPKSVVERLAEAGYAAVAMDVYGEGKLTTDAAQANMWMEQVLDDQDMLMARCRLILNDFSDQLSVDGDNLGAIGYCFGGKVVLDMAREGMPLKAVATFHGNPTPKQPADKNFKAKVLVAHGRDDSMVSMDAIEGLKSELDAADVDYTIDVYDNAKHGFTNPHADERAAKNDVDLGYNEAAAKQSWDNMLEFMKANLA
;
A
#
# COMPACT_ATOMS: atom_id res chain seq x y z
N MET A 1 -3.75 -1.12 9.03
CA MET A 1 -3.44 0.27 8.58
C MET A 1 -3.60 0.37 7.07
N VAL A 2 -4.02 1.51 6.53
CA VAL A 2 -4.27 1.73 5.10
C VAL A 2 -3.45 2.94 4.61
N ALA A 3 -2.37 2.70 3.88
CA ALA A 3 -1.58 3.76 3.25
C ALA A 3 -2.23 4.17 1.91
N PRO A 4 -2.51 5.47 1.72
CA PRO A 4 -3.27 5.95 0.57
C PRO A 4 -2.43 5.95 -0.71
N GLU A 5 -3.09 6.11 -1.84
CA GLU A 5 -2.46 6.60 -3.07
C GLU A 5 -1.86 8.01 -2.85
N TRP A 6 -1.14 8.53 -3.83
CA TRP A 6 -0.56 9.89 -3.81
C TRP A 6 -1.56 11.05 -3.64
N TRP A 7 -2.86 10.77 -3.71
CA TRP A 7 -3.94 11.75 -3.52
C TRP A 7 -4.14 12.16 -2.04
N GLY A 8 -3.56 11.40 -1.10
CA GLY A 8 -3.86 11.48 0.32
C GLY A 8 -5.10 10.68 0.72
N VAL A 9 -5.60 10.86 1.94
CA VAL A 9 -6.80 10.21 2.51
C VAL A 9 -8.11 10.78 1.91
N VAL A 10 -8.23 10.68 0.59
CA VAL A 10 -9.46 10.96 -0.16
C VAL A 10 -10.49 9.84 0.05
N ASP A 11 -11.60 9.85 -0.69
CA ASP A 11 -12.71 8.92 -0.44
C ASP A 11 -12.34 7.44 -0.61
N HIS A 12 -11.40 7.11 -1.48
CA HIS A 12 -10.97 5.72 -1.69
C HIS A 12 -10.33 5.09 -0.44
N PRO A 13 -9.26 5.66 0.19
CA PRO A 13 -8.75 5.14 1.46
C PRO A 13 -9.79 5.08 2.60
N LYS A 14 -10.74 6.03 2.64
CA LYS A 14 -11.83 6.01 3.64
C LYS A 14 -12.76 4.81 3.45
N SER A 15 -13.21 4.56 2.23
CA SER A 15 -14.08 3.41 1.95
C SER A 15 -13.36 2.08 2.18
N VAL A 16 -12.05 2.02 1.95
CA VAL A 16 -11.24 0.85 2.30
C VAL A 16 -11.22 0.59 3.80
N VAL A 17 -11.06 1.62 4.63
CA VAL A 17 -11.13 1.49 6.10
C VAL A 17 -12.52 1.02 6.54
N GLU A 18 -13.59 1.54 5.95
CA GLU A 18 -14.97 1.10 6.23
C GLU A 18 -15.16 -0.39 5.89
N ARG A 19 -14.70 -0.82 4.70
CA ARG A 19 -14.78 -2.23 4.28
C ARG A 19 -13.94 -3.17 5.15
N LEU A 20 -12.79 -2.72 5.65
CA LEU A 20 -12.01 -3.48 6.63
C LEU A 20 -12.75 -3.61 7.96
N ALA A 21 -13.43 -2.55 8.40
CA ALA A 21 -14.26 -2.59 9.61
C ALA A 21 -15.43 -3.56 9.47
N GLU A 22 -16.10 -3.56 8.31
CA GLU A 22 -17.15 -4.54 7.98
C GLU A 22 -16.62 -5.98 7.96
N ALA A 23 -15.36 -6.19 7.56
CA ALA A 23 -14.69 -7.48 7.58
C ALA A 23 -14.18 -7.88 8.99
N GLY A 24 -14.38 -7.05 10.01
CA GLY A 24 -14.04 -7.34 11.41
C GLY A 24 -12.68 -6.82 11.88
N TYR A 25 -12.03 -5.94 11.13
CA TYR A 25 -10.76 -5.33 11.52
C TYR A 25 -10.94 -3.92 12.10
N ALA A 26 -10.20 -3.59 13.16
CA ALA A 26 -9.91 -2.18 13.41
C ALA A 26 -9.01 -1.64 12.29
N ALA A 27 -9.34 -0.48 11.73
CA ALA A 27 -8.62 0.08 10.60
C ALA A 27 -8.45 1.60 10.72
N VAL A 28 -7.35 2.11 10.14
CA VAL A 28 -6.99 3.52 10.09
C VAL A 28 -6.40 3.85 8.73
N ALA A 29 -6.81 4.98 8.15
CA ALA A 29 -6.18 5.53 6.96
C ALA A 29 -5.00 6.42 7.37
N MET A 30 -3.84 6.20 6.76
CA MET A 30 -2.60 6.86 7.14
C MET A 30 -2.46 8.21 6.45
N ASP A 31 -2.39 9.29 7.23
CA ASP A 31 -1.99 10.60 6.72
C ASP A 31 -0.46 10.66 6.52
N VAL A 32 0.00 10.04 5.44
CA VAL A 32 1.43 9.91 5.11
C VAL A 32 2.08 11.23 4.72
N TYR A 33 1.31 12.25 4.36
CA TYR A 33 1.81 13.61 4.06
C TYR A 33 1.82 14.52 5.30
N GLY A 34 0.93 14.25 6.27
CA GLY A 34 0.71 15.10 7.43
C GLY A 34 -0.25 16.26 7.13
N GLU A 35 -0.81 16.83 8.20
CA GLU A 35 -1.70 18.00 8.16
C GLU A 35 -3.00 17.79 7.35
N GLY A 36 -3.41 16.53 7.11
CA GLY A 36 -4.62 16.21 6.37
C GLY A 36 -4.57 16.64 4.91
N LYS A 37 -3.38 16.60 4.28
CA LYS A 37 -3.20 17.00 2.87
C LYS A 37 -3.89 16.02 1.92
N LEU A 38 -4.84 16.56 1.16
CA LEU A 38 -5.64 15.86 0.15
C LEU A 38 -5.63 16.64 -1.15
N THR A 39 -5.57 15.96 -2.30
CA THR A 39 -5.67 16.61 -3.61
C THR A 39 -6.30 15.66 -4.65
N THR A 40 -6.82 16.26 -5.72
CA THR A 40 -7.22 15.54 -6.95
C THR A 40 -6.43 16.01 -8.17
N ASP A 41 -5.46 16.92 -7.96
CA ASP A 41 -4.55 17.45 -8.97
C ASP A 41 -3.23 16.67 -8.94
N ALA A 42 -2.85 16.08 -10.08
CA ALA A 42 -1.70 15.18 -10.17
C ALA A 42 -0.37 15.92 -9.99
N ALA A 43 -0.25 17.17 -10.45
CA ALA A 43 0.98 17.94 -10.26
C ALA A 43 1.22 18.21 -8.77
N GLN A 44 0.16 18.56 -8.03
CA GLN A 44 0.20 18.75 -6.59
C GLN A 44 0.51 17.45 -5.84
N ALA A 45 -0.12 16.34 -6.24
CA ALA A 45 0.12 15.01 -5.67
C ALA A 45 1.57 14.58 -5.88
N ASN A 46 2.09 14.75 -7.10
CA ASN A 46 3.48 14.43 -7.43
C ASN A 46 4.46 15.27 -6.60
N MET A 47 4.22 16.58 -6.49
CA MET A 47 5.07 17.47 -5.68
C MET A 47 5.13 17.03 -4.22
N TRP A 48 4.00 16.66 -3.61
CA TRP A 48 3.99 16.17 -2.23
C TRP A 48 4.64 14.79 -2.07
N MET A 49 4.42 13.89 -3.03
CA MET A 49 5.06 12.58 -3.07
C MET A 49 6.58 12.71 -3.16
N GLU A 50 7.10 13.53 -4.07
CA GLU A 50 8.54 13.79 -4.21
C GLU A 50 9.12 14.35 -2.91
N GLN A 51 8.47 15.34 -2.30
CA GLN A 51 8.92 15.94 -1.04
C GLN A 51 9.10 14.91 0.10
N VAL A 52 8.19 13.94 0.23
CA VAL A 52 8.32 12.90 1.26
C VAL A 52 9.26 11.75 0.86
N LEU A 53 9.49 11.54 -0.44
CA LEU A 53 10.46 10.57 -0.93
C LEU A 53 11.91 11.09 -0.88
N ASP A 54 12.10 12.40 -0.94
CA ASP A 54 13.39 13.05 -0.71
C ASP A 54 13.86 12.91 0.75
N ASP A 55 12.91 12.86 1.70
CA ASP A 55 13.16 12.59 3.12
C ASP A 55 12.41 11.34 3.60
N GLN A 56 12.84 10.18 3.09
CA GLN A 56 12.25 8.89 3.45
C GLN A 56 12.40 8.55 4.95
N ASP A 57 13.41 9.07 5.65
CA ASP A 57 13.56 8.83 7.09
C ASP A 57 12.47 9.58 7.88
N MET A 58 12.14 10.82 7.48
CA MET A 58 11.00 11.53 8.04
C MET A 58 9.66 10.86 7.69
N LEU A 59 9.50 10.36 6.46
CA LEU A 59 8.30 9.61 6.07
C LEU A 59 8.11 8.35 6.93
N MET A 60 9.16 7.56 7.16
CA MET A 60 9.09 6.37 8.00
C MET A 60 8.91 6.70 9.48
N ALA A 61 9.53 7.78 9.98
CA ALA A 61 9.27 8.28 11.34
C ALA A 61 7.79 8.64 11.53
N ARG A 62 7.16 9.29 10.54
CA ARG A 62 5.73 9.58 10.55
C ARG A 62 4.89 8.30 10.53
N CYS A 63 5.22 7.34 9.67
CA CYS A 63 4.51 6.04 9.63
C CYS A 63 4.59 5.29 10.95
N ARG A 64 5.74 5.35 11.63
CA ARG A 64 5.95 4.78 12.96
C ARG A 64 5.12 5.45 14.05
N LEU A 65 4.96 6.77 13.99
CA LEU A 65 4.06 7.50 14.89
C LEU A 65 2.59 7.08 14.67
N ILE A 66 2.15 6.97 13.42
CA ILE A 66 0.79 6.51 13.09
C ILE A 66 0.58 5.06 13.59
N LEU A 67 1.57 4.18 13.39
CA LEU A 67 1.52 2.80 13.86
C LEU A 67 1.37 2.74 15.38
N ASN A 68 2.21 3.47 16.12
CA ASN A 68 2.19 3.45 17.59
C ASN A 68 0.87 4.01 18.14
N ASP A 69 0.40 5.15 17.62
CA ASP A 69 -0.86 5.77 18.06
C ASP A 69 -2.06 4.87 17.78
N PHE A 70 -2.04 4.15 16.64
CA PHE A 70 -3.06 3.18 16.30
C PHE A 70 -2.99 1.91 17.17
N SER A 71 -1.80 1.37 17.41
CA SER A 71 -1.64 0.15 18.22
C SER A 71 -2.03 0.33 19.68
N ASP A 72 -1.96 1.57 20.19
CA ASP A 72 -2.33 1.90 21.57
C ASP A 72 -3.85 2.06 21.78
N GLN A 73 -4.66 1.99 20.72
CA GLN A 73 -6.11 2.10 20.83
C GLN A 73 -6.72 0.82 21.44
N LEU A 74 -7.67 0.97 22.38
CA LEU A 74 -8.33 -0.14 23.07
C LEU A 74 -8.97 -1.20 22.15
N SER A 75 -9.38 -0.80 20.95
CA SER A 75 -10.02 -1.67 19.96
C SER A 75 -9.02 -2.40 19.05
N VAL A 76 -7.71 -2.19 19.22
CA VAL A 76 -6.66 -2.71 18.36
C VAL A 76 -5.86 -3.76 19.12
N ASP A 77 -5.65 -4.91 18.48
CA ASP A 77 -4.68 -5.90 18.93
C ASP A 77 -3.28 -5.52 18.43
N GLY A 78 -2.50 -4.90 19.32
CA GLY A 78 -1.15 -4.43 19.00
C GLY A 78 -0.15 -5.53 18.64
N ASP A 79 -0.44 -6.80 18.96
CA ASP A 79 0.39 -7.95 18.58
C ASP A 79 0.04 -8.48 17.18
N ASN A 80 -1.08 -8.04 16.60
CA ASN A 80 -1.63 -8.52 15.34
C ASN A 80 -1.83 -7.39 14.31
N LEU A 81 -0.75 -6.66 14.03
CA LEU A 81 -0.80 -5.52 13.10
C LEU A 81 -0.50 -5.93 11.66
N GLY A 82 -1.31 -5.41 10.73
CA GLY A 82 -1.09 -5.49 9.30
C GLY A 82 -1.25 -4.14 8.61
N ALA A 83 -0.63 -3.98 7.44
CA ALA A 83 -0.71 -2.77 6.65
C ALA A 83 -1.02 -3.08 5.18
N ILE A 84 -1.94 -2.31 4.58
CA ILE A 84 -2.22 -2.36 3.15
C ILE A 84 -1.94 -1.02 2.52
N GLY A 85 -1.48 -1.01 1.28
CA GLY A 85 -1.10 0.21 0.59
C GLY A 85 -1.40 0.19 -0.90
N TYR A 86 -1.78 1.35 -1.43
CA TYR A 86 -2.18 1.53 -2.82
C TYR A 86 -1.24 2.51 -3.51
N CYS A 87 -0.70 2.19 -4.70
CA CYS A 87 0.20 3.10 -5.44
C CYS A 87 1.40 3.51 -4.57
N PHE A 88 1.57 4.81 -4.30
CA PHE A 88 2.53 5.35 -3.34
C PHE A 88 2.44 4.67 -1.97
N GLY A 89 1.21 4.44 -1.46
CA GLY A 89 1.00 3.73 -0.21
C GLY A 89 1.52 2.30 -0.22
N GLY A 90 1.54 1.63 -1.39
CA GLY A 90 2.12 0.30 -1.56
C GLY A 90 3.63 0.31 -1.30
N LYS A 91 4.33 1.34 -1.78
CA LYS A 91 5.74 1.58 -1.43
C LYS A 91 5.90 1.83 0.06
N VAL A 92 5.05 2.69 0.64
CA VAL A 92 5.10 3.04 2.06
C VAL A 92 5.02 1.79 2.95
N VAL A 93 4.06 0.90 2.72
CA VAL A 93 3.88 -0.28 3.58
C VAL A 93 4.98 -1.33 3.39
N LEU A 94 5.56 -1.45 2.19
CA LEU A 94 6.76 -2.27 1.97
C LEU A 94 7.95 -1.70 2.73
N ASP A 95 8.15 -0.38 2.68
CA ASP A 95 9.25 0.29 3.37
C ASP A 95 9.09 0.22 4.89
N MET A 96 7.86 0.29 5.42
CA MET A 96 7.60 0.01 6.83
C MET A 96 8.06 -1.40 7.24
N ALA A 97 7.79 -2.41 6.41
CA ALA A 97 8.23 -3.77 6.66
C ALA A 97 9.76 -3.94 6.52
N ARG A 98 10.39 -3.26 5.55
CA ARG A 98 11.86 -3.20 5.39
C ARG A 98 12.54 -2.56 6.59
N GLU A 99 11.92 -1.57 7.23
CA GLU A 99 12.40 -0.99 8.49
C GLU A 99 12.18 -1.88 9.72
N GLY A 100 11.62 -3.09 9.55
CA GLY A 100 11.33 -3.99 10.65
C GLY A 100 10.28 -3.44 11.62
N MET A 101 9.34 -2.61 11.13
CA MET A 101 8.16 -2.26 11.93
C MET A 101 7.39 -3.55 12.29
N PRO A 102 6.72 -3.61 13.46
CA PRO A 102 6.12 -4.83 13.99
C PRO A 102 4.81 -5.19 13.27
N LEU A 103 4.90 -5.47 11.96
CA LEU A 103 3.82 -5.88 11.09
C LEU A 103 3.94 -7.38 10.81
N LYS A 104 2.84 -8.12 10.99
CA LYS A 104 2.76 -9.54 10.63
C LYS A 104 2.47 -9.75 9.13
N ALA A 105 1.74 -8.84 8.52
CA ALA A 105 1.29 -8.94 7.14
C ALA A 105 1.27 -7.58 6.43
N VAL A 106 1.79 -7.52 5.21
CA VAL A 106 1.74 -6.36 4.33
C VAL A 106 1.12 -6.76 2.99
N ALA A 107 0.15 -5.99 2.50
CA ALA A 107 -0.38 -6.15 1.16
C ALA A 107 -0.23 -4.87 0.32
N THR A 108 0.27 -4.99 -0.89
CA THR A 108 0.39 -3.87 -1.83
C THR A 108 -0.56 -4.04 -3.00
N PHE A 109 -1.13 -2.93 -3.46
CA PHE A 109 -1.93 -2.84 -4.66
C PHE A 109 -1.27 -1.84 -5.59
N HIS A 110 -0.88 -2.30 -6.79
CA HIS A 110 -0.21 -1.52 -7.83
C HIS A 110 0.85 -0.58 -7.22
N GLY A 111 1.67 -1.11 -6.30
CA GLY A 111 2.66 -0.35 -5.54
C GLY A 111 4.00 -0.31 -6.25
N ASN A 112 4.76 0.77 -6.07
CA ASN A 112 6.14 0.83 -6.52
C ASN A 112 7.03 0.03 -5.53
N PRO A 113 7.70 -1.05 -5.96
CA PRO A 113 8.47 -1.88 -5.06
C PRO A 113 9.87 -1.33 -4.76
N THR A 114 10.35 -0.28 -5.44
CA THR A 114 11.75 0.17 -5.34
C THR A 114 12.13 0.56 -3.90
N PRO A 115 13.09 -0.15 -3.28
CA PRO A 115 13.54 0.15 -1.91
C PRO A 115 14.49 1.35 -1.85
N LYS A 116 14.50 2.05 -0.70
CA LYS A 116 15.69 2.84 -0.28
C LYS A 116 16.81 1.91 0.20
N GLN A 117 16.43 0.91 1.00
CA GLN A 117 17.28 -0.19 1.46
C GLN A 117 16.52 -1.49 1.24
N PRO A 118 17.09 -2.49 0.55
CA PRO A 118 16.44 -3.78 0.34
C PRO A 118 16.10 -4.45 1.67
N ALA A 119 15.12 -5.36 1.64
CA ALA A 119 14.79 -6.22 2.75
C ALA A 119 16.03 -6.93 3.29
N ASP A 120 16.14 -6.95 4.62
CA ASP A 120 17.12 -7.74 5.34
C ASP A 120 16.42 -8.67 6.34
N LYS A 121 17.20 -9.32 7.20
CA LYS A 121 16.68 -10.23 8.23
C LYS A 121 15.69 -9.60 9.22
N ASN A 122 15.56 -8.27 9.27
CA ASN A 122 14.59 -7.56 10.11
C ASN A 122 13.21 -7.49 9.45
N PHE A 123 13.08 -7.79 8.16
CA PHE A 123 11.79 -7.92 7.49
C PHE A 123 11.06 -9.16 8.04
N LYS A 124 10.03 -8.96 8.87
CA LYS A 124 9.26 -10.04 9.50
C LYS A 124 7.85 -10.23 8.94
N ALA A 125 7.32 -9.23 8.26
CA ALA A 125 5.99 -9.31 7.68
C ALA A 125 5.97 -10.36 6.56
N LYS A 126 4.85 -11.04 6.39
CA LYS A 126 4.54 -11.70 5.12
C LYS A 126 4.04 -10.69 4.11
N VAL A 127 4.21 -10.97 2.81
CA VAL A 127 3.88 -10.00 1.75
C VAL A 127 2.87 -10.57 0.75
N LEU A 128 1.82 -9.81 0.47
CA LEU A 128 0.98 -9.99 -0.71
C LEU A 128 1.21 -8.83 -1.68
N VAL A 129 1.47 -9.13 -2.94
CA VAL A 129 1.60 -8.12 -4.01
C VAL A 129 0.49 -8.34 -5.01
N ALA A 130 -0.42 -7.38 -5.13
CA ALA A 130 -1.45 -7.35 -6.17
C ALA A 130 -1.06 -6.35 -7.25
N HIS A 131 -0.57 -6.84 -8.39
CA HIS A 131 0.00 -6.01 -9.45
C HIS A 131 -0.79 -6.12 -10.77
N GLY A 132 -0.96 -5.00 -11.47
CA GLY A 132 -1.61 -4.99 -12.77
C GLY A 132 -0.62 -5.32 -13.89
N ARG A 133 -0.95 -6.29 -14.75
CA ARG A 133 -0.09 -6.71 -15.87
C ARG A 133 0.23 -5.58 -16.84
N ASP A 134 -0.70 -4.64 -17.00
CA ASP A 134 -0.66 -3.52 -17.95
C ASP A 134 -0.27 -2.20 -17.26
N ASP A 135 0.29 -2.28 -16.06
CA ASP A 135 0.82 -1.12 -15.34
C ASP A 135 2.01 -0.50 -16.09
N SER A 136 1.83 0.72 -16.61
CA SER A 136 2.87 1.47 -17.32
C SER A 136 3.84 2.21 -16.40
N MET A 137 3.51 2.33 -15.11
CA MET A 137 4.30 3.05 -14.11
C MET A 137 5.24 2.10 -13.35
N VAL A 138 4.83 0.85 -13.15
CA VAL A 138 5.61 -0.19 -12.49
C VAL A 138 5.75 -1.38 -13.43
N SER A 139 6.98 -1.62 -13.91
CA SER A 139 7.24 -2.72 -14.83
C SER A 139 7.27 -4.07 -14.10
N MET A 140 7.07 -5.14 -14.86
CA MET A 140 7.23 -6.49 -14.30
C MET A 140 8.68 -6.86 -13.98
N ASP A 141 9.67 -6.20 -14.59
CA ASP A 141 11.06 -6.30 -14.14
C ASP A 141 11.23 -5.75 -12.72
N ALA A 142 10.48 -4.70 -12.34
CA ALA A 142 10.50 -4.19 -10.96
C ALA A 142 9.88 -5.21 -9.98
N ILE A 143 8.85 -5.95 -10.42
CA ILE A 143 8.23 -7.03 -9.63
C ILE A 143 9.18 -8.23 -9.49
N GLU A 144 9.87 -8.64 -10.55
CA GLU A 144 10.91 -9.68 -10.46
C GLU A 144 12.10 -9.23 -9.59
N GLY A 145 12.42 -7.93 -9.59
CA GLY A 145 13.36 -7.32 -8.67
C GLY A 145 12.94 -7.45 -7.21
N LEU A 146 11.67 -7.14 -6.90
CA LEU A 146 11.10 -7.34 -5.57
C LEU A 146 11.15 -8.81 -5.15
N LYS A 147 10.78 -9.71 -6.07
CA LYS A 147 10.83 -11.15 -5.83
C LYS A 147 12.23 -11.60 -5.40
N SER A 148 13.24 -11.18 -6.16
CA SER A 148 14.64 -11.48 -5.87
C SER A 148 15.10 -10.92 -4.52
N GLU A 149 14.63 -9.72 -4.17
CA GLU A 149 14.88 -9.10 -2.87
C GLU A 149 14.26 -9.92 -1.71
N LEU A 150 12.99 -10.30 -1.83
CA LEU A 150 12.27 -11.04 -0.80
C LEU A 150 12.83 -12.46 -0.63
N ASP A 151 13.17 -13.13 -1.73
CA ASP A 151 13.86 -14.44 -1.71
C ASP A 151 15.21 -14.33 -0.97
N ALA A 152 15.99 -13.29 -1.22
CA ALA A 152 17.29 -13.09 -0.57
C ALA A 152 17.18 -12.81 0.93
N ALA A 153 16.04 -12.26 1.38
CA ALA A 153 15.75 -11.98 2.77
C ALA A 153 14.98 -13.11 3.50
N ASP A 154 14.67 -14.22 2.80
CA ASP A 154 13.86 -15.35 3.31
C ASP A 154 12.46 -14.89 3.79
N VAL A 155 11.84 -13.97 3.03
CA VAL A 155 10.50 -13.44 3.31
C VAL A 155 9.45 -14.32 2.62
N ASP A 156 8.37 -14.67 3.34
CA ASP A 156 7.21 -15.36 2.77
C ASP A 156 6.33 -14.36 2.01
N TYR A 157 6.12 -14.61 0.72
CA TYR A 157 5.33 -13.73 -0.14
C TYR A 157 4.47 -14.47 -1.17
N THR A 158 3.43 -13.77 -1.63
CA THR A 158 2.60 -14.12 -2.78
C THR A 158 2.52 -12.93 -3.74
N ILE A 159 2.63 -13.19 -5.04
CA ILE A 159 2.50 -12.18 -6.09
C ILE A 159 1.33 -12.59 -7.00
N ASP A 160 0.26 -11.81 -6.93
CA ASP A 160 -0.89 -11.91 -7.83
C ASP A 160 -0.75 -10.88 -8.95
N VAL A 161 -0.75 -11.35 -10.19
CA VAL A 161 -0.71 -10.50 -11.38
C VAL A 161 -2.05 -10.55 -12.09
N TYR A 162 -2.65 -9.39 -12.32
CA TYR A 162 -3.98 -9.23 -12.90
C TYR A 162 -3.87 -8.78 -14.36
N ASP A 163 -4.25 -9.65 -15.29
CA ASP A 163 -4.26 -9.34 -16.72
C ASP A 163 -5.24 -8.20 -17.05
N ASN A 164 -4.85 -7.33 -17.99
CA ASN A 164 -5.65 -6.16 -18.42
C ASN A 164 -5.90 -5.11 -17.32
N ALA A 165 -5.18 -5.20 -16.19
CA ALA A 165 -5.26 -4.22 -15.11
C ALA A 165 -4.09 -3.23 -15.21
N LYS A 166 -4.41 -1.94 -15.18
CA LYS A 166 -3.46 -0.82 -15.17
C LYS A 166 -3.07 -0.41 -13.75
N HIS A 167 -2.20 0.59 -13.64
CA HIS A 167 -2.00 1.28 -12.38
C HIS A 167 -3.32 1.87 -11.85
N GLY A 168 -3.56 1.77 -10.54
CA GLY A 168 -4.79 2.28 -9.92
C GLY A 168 -6.03 1.39 -10.11
N PHE A 169 -5.89 0.14 -10.58
CA PHE A 169 -7.01 -0.75 -10.91
C PHE A 169 -8.03 -1.00 -9.80
N THR A 170 -7.68 -0.71 -8.55
CA THR A 170 -8.57 -0.89 -7.39
C THR A 170 -9.49 0.29 -7.13
N ASN A 171 -9.19 1.47 -7.68
CA ASN A 171 -9.89 2.71 -7.38
C ASN A 171 -10.99 2.99 -8.42
N PRO A 172 -12.29 3.00 -8.04
CA PRO A 172 -13.38 3.27 -8.97
C PRO A 172 -13.34 4.65 -9.65
N HIS A 173 -12.57 5.60 -9.09
CA HIS A 173 -12.36 6.93 -9.66
C HIS A 173 -11.10 7.04 -10.53
N ALA A 174 -10.37 5.93 -10.79
CA ALA A 174 -9.12 5.95 -11.53
C ALA A 174 -9.29 6.51 -12.95
N ASP A 175 -10.31 6.07 -13.69
CA ASP A 175 -10.55 6.53 -15.07
C ASP A 175 -10.89 8.03 -15.13
N GLU A 176 -11.71 8.51 -14.19
CA GLU A 176 -12.05 9.93 -14.09
C GLU A 176 -10.82 10.78 -13.76
N ARG A 177 -9.97 10.30 -12.82
CA ARG A 177 -8.74 10.98 -12.43
C ARG A 177 -7.72 10.97 -13.55
N ALA A 178 -7.60 9.88 -14.30
CA ALA A 178 -6.78 9.76 -15.49
C ALA A 178 -7.14 10.83 -16.52
N ALA A 179 -8.42 10.90 -16.90
CA ALA A 179 -8.90 11.85 -17.90
C ALA A 179 -8.70 13.32 -17.48
N LYS A 180 -8.86 13.64 -16.19
CA LYS A 180 -8.69 15.02 -15.69
C LYS A 180 -7.24 15.46 -15.58
N ASN A 181 -6.32 14.53 -15.38
CA ASN A 181 -4.92 14.82 -15.04
C ASN A 181 -3.92 14.41 -16.13
N ASP A 182 -4.38 13.79 -17.22
CA ASP A 182 -3.54 13.26 -18.30
C ASP A 182 -2.50 12.24 -17.78
N VAL A 183 -2.96 11.31 -16.93
CA VAL A 183 -2.15 10.23 -16.34
C VAL A 183 -2.71 8.85 -16.70
N ASP A 184 -1.85 7.84 -16.81
CA ASP A 184 -2.26 6.48 -17.22
C ASP A 184 -2.71 5.63 -16.02
N LEU A 185 -3.84 6.00 -15.43
CA LEU A 185 -4.54 5.18 -14.44
C LEU A 185 -5.75 4.50 -15.09
N GLY A 186 -6.22 3.40 -14.54
CA GLY A 186 -7.49 2.83 -14.99
C GLY A 186 -8.11 1.82 -14.03
N TYR A 187 -9.43 1.84 -13.90
CA TYR A 187 -10.18 0.94 -13.01
C TYR A 187 -10.41 -0.42 -13.69
N ASN A 188 -10.26 -1.52 -12.94
CA ASN A 188 -10.62 -2.85 -13.40
C ASN A 188 -11.41 -3.55 -12.28
N GLU A 189 -12.74 -3.58 -12.41
CA GLU A 189 -13.65 -4.11 -11.38
C GLU A 189 -13.34 -5.56 -11.00
N ALA A 190 -13.04 -6.42 -11.99
CA ALA A 190 -12.74 -7.83 -11.74
C ALA A 190 -11.46 -8.00 -10.93
N ALA A 191 -10.38 -7.30 -11.34
CA ALA A 191 -9.12 -7.29 -10.61
C ALA A 191 -9.27 -6.66 -9.22
N ALA A 192 -10.02 -5.57 -9.10
CA ALA A 192 -10.29 -4.90 -7.82
C ALA A 192 -11.02 -5.81 -6.84
N LYS A 193 -12.03 -6.56 -7.30
CA LYS A 193 -12.77 -7.51 -6.48
C LYS A 193 -11.89 -8.70 -6.07
N GLN A 194 -11.22 -9.33 -7.04
CA GLN A 194 -10.41 -10.51 -6.77
C GLN A 194 -9.23 -10.20 -5.83
N SER A 195 -8.52 -9.10 -6.08
CA SER A 195 -7.39 -8.68 -5.23
C SER A 195 -7.83 -8.32 -3.81
N TRP A 196 -9.03 -7.76 -3.64
CA TRP A 196 -9.61 -7.52 -2.32
C TRP A 196 -9.90 -8.83 -1.57
N ASP A 197 -10.54 -9.79 -2.23
CA ASP A 197 -10.90 -11.08 -1.62
C ASP A 197 -9.62 -11.83 -1.20
N ASN A 198 -8.61 -11.88 -2.08
CA ASN A 198 -7.30 -12.47 -1.78
C ASN A 198 -6.61 -11.76 -0.61
N MET A 199 -6.68 -10.43 -0.54
CA MET A 199 -6.09 -9.66 0.56
C MET A 199 -6.78 -9.97 1.90
N LEU A 200 -8.11 -10.07 1.94
CA LEU A 200 -8.82 -10.44 3.16
C LEU A 200 -8.46 -11.86 3.63
N GLU A 201 -8.37 -12.82 2.71
CA GLU A 201 -7.92 -14.19 3.03
C GLU A 201 -6.49 -14.19 3.57
N PHE A 202 -5.60 -13.43 2.93
CA PHE A 202 -4.22 -13.27 3.35
C PHE A 202 -4.12 -12.62 4.75
N MET A 203 -4.86 -11.56 5.03
CA MET A 203 -4.88 -10.91 6.35
C MET A 203 -5.43 -11.85 7.41
N LYS A 204 -6.52 -12.56 7.12
CA LYS A 204 -7.13 -13.53 8.04
C LYS A 204 -6.16 -14.67 8.41
N ALA A 205 -5.36 -15.14 7.46
CA ALA A 205 -4.40 -16.21 7.69
C ALA A 205 -3.19 -15.77 8.53
N ASN A 206 -2.88 -14.48 8.59
CA ASN A 206 -1.61 -13.98 9.13
C ASN A 206 -1.75 -12.98 10.30
N LEU A 207 -2.97 -12.50 10.60
CA LEU A 207 -3.26 -11.60 11.73
C LEU A 207 -4.06 -12.28 12.86
N ALA A 208 -4.08 -13.62 12.89
CA ALA A 208 -4.79 -14.42 13.89
C ALA A 208 -3.85 -14.98 14.97
#